data_AF-A0A7S2TZ74-F1
#
_entry.id   AF-A0A7S2TZ74-F1
#
_cell.length_a   1.000
_cell.length_b   1.000
_cell.length_c   1.000
_cell.angle_alpha   90.00
_cell.angle_beta   90.00
_cell.angle_gamma   90.00
#
_symmetry.space_group_name_H-M   'P 1'
#
loop_
_entity.id
_entity.type
_entity.pdbx_description
1 polymer ?
#
loop_
_entity_poly.entity_id
_entity_poly.type
_entity_poly.pdbx_seq_one_letter_code
_entity_poly.pdbx_strand_id
1 'polypeptide(L)'
;NNITIDGDTTLSFTEDVGKRFEAYGWQVLEVKDANRDIDAIRAAITLAKQETSKPSFIKCRTVIGFGSSKEGTHGVHGAPLGAEDIVQLKEKFGFDSKDSFVVPEDVLKAYRSKATAGATLEEA
;
A
#
# COMPACT_ATOMS: atom_id res chain seq x y z
N ASN A 1 -5.10 -7.48 -0.99
CA ASN A 1 -4.05 -8.51 -1.16
C ASN A 1 -4.57 -9.95 -1.14
N ASN A 2 -5.86 -10.22 -0.87
CA ASN A 2 -6.49 -11.55 -0.86
C ASN A 2 -5.97 -12.54 0.21
N ILE A 3 -5.28 -12.05 1.24
CA ILE A 3 -4.74 -12.90 2.31
C ILE A 3 -5.24 -12.38 3.66
N THR A 4 -5.62 -13.31 4.52
CA THR A 4 -5.99 -13.12 5.94
C THR A 4 -5.09 -14.00 6.82
N ILE A 5 -5.33 -14.02 8.15
CA ILE A 5 -4.65 -14.96 9.07
C ILE A 5 -4.91 -16.41 8.65
N ASP A 6 -6.14 -16.73 8.27
CA ASP A 6 -6.60 -18.09 7.95
C ASP A 6 -6.13 -18.57 6.57
N GLY A 7 -5.48 -17.72 5.78
CA GLY A 7 -5.06 -18.02 4.42
C GLY A 7 -5.71 -17.12 3.38
N ASP A 8 -5.97 -17.68 2.21
CA ASP A 8 -6.63 -16.97 1.11
C ASP A 8 -8.04 -16.53 1.51
N THR A 9 -8.41 -15.29 1.17
CA THR A 9 -9.74 -14.74 1.43
C THR A 9 -10.87 -15.62 0.89
N THR A 10 -10.64 -16.43 -0.14
CA THR A 10 -11.65 -17.33 -0.72
C THR A 10 -12.20 -18.37 0.28
N LEU A 11 -11.52 -18.62 1.39
CA LEU A 11 -11.99 -19.50 2.46
C LEU A 11 -13.24 -18.97 3.18
N SER A 12 -13.40 -17.64 3.29
CA SER A 12 -14.47 -17.03 4.10
C SER A 12 -14.99 -15.69 3.59
N PHE A 13 -14.42 -15.15 2.51
CA PHE A 13 -14.69 -13.82 2.00
C PHE A 13 -14.56 -13.75 0.47
N THR A 14 -15.64 -14.09 -0.23
CA THR A 14 -15.70 -14.16 -1.71
C THR A 14 -16.67 -13.15 -2.33
N GLU A 15 -17.21 -12.22 -1.55
CA GLU A 15 -18.14 -11.21 -2.07
C GLU A 15 -17.45 -10.20 -3.00
N ASP A 16 -18.24 -9.58 -3.87
CA ASP A 16 -17.78 -8.42 -4.63
C ASP A 16 -17.93 -7.15 -3.80
N VAL A 17 -16.85 -6.81 -3.08
CA VAL A 17 -16.77 -5.58 -2.28
C VAL A 17 -17.00 -4.33 -3.13
N GLY A 18 -16.51 -4.32 -4.38
CA GLY A 18 -16.72 -3.18 -5.28
C GLY A 18 -18.21 -2.97 -5.54
N LYS A 19 -18.93 -4.05 -5.91
CA LYS A 19 -20.38 -4.00 -6.12
C LYS A 19 -21.15 -3.62 -4.86
N ARG A 20 -20.72 -4.10 -3.68
CA ARG A 20 -21.35 -3.70 -2.41
C ARG A 20 -21.21 -2.21 -2.14
N PHE A 21 -20.04 -1.62 -2.40
CA PHE A 21 -19.84 -0.17 -2.25
C PHE A 21 -20.57 0.64 -3.32
N GLU A 22 -20.63 0.16 -4.57
CA GLU A 22 -21.48 0.76 -5.62
C GLU A 22 -22.96 0.81 -5.16
N ALA A 23 -23.47 -0.26 -4.55
CA ALA A 23 -24.84 -0.32 -4.03
C ALA A 23 -25.10 0.65 -2.88
N TYR A 24 -24.08 1.03 -2.11
CA TYR A 24 -24.16 2.09 -1.11
C TYR A 24 -24.09 3.50 -1.71
N GLY A 25 -23.96 3.63 -3.03
CA GLY A 25 -23.87 4.91 -3.73
C GLY A 25 -22.46 5.50 -3.75
N TRP A 26 -21.41 4.71 -3.50
CA TRP A 26 -20.03 5.20 -3.52
C TRP A 26 -19.48 5.28 -4.96
N GLN A 27 -18.49 6.15 -5.17
CA GLN A 27 -17.62 6.03 -6.34
C GLN A 27 -16.66 4.86 -6.10
N VAL A 28 -16.59 3.90 -7.01
CA VAL A 28 -15.64 2.78 -6.92
C VAL A 28 -14.59 2.92 -8.00
N LEU A 29 -13.33 3.02 -7.59
CA LEU A 29 -12.15 3.08 -8.46
C LEU A 29 -11.26 1.87 -8.18
N GLU A 30 -10.48 1.43 -9.16
CA GLU A 30 -9.58 0.28 -9.00
C GLU A 30 -8.17 0.61 -9.50
N VAL A 31 -7.17 0.26 -8.68
CA VAL A 31 -5.75 0.26 -9.07
C VAL A 31 -5.28 -1.19 -9.08
N LYS A 32 -5.02 -1.72 -10.28
CA LYS A 32 -4.75 -3.16 -10.50
C LYS A 32 -3.35 -3.60 -10.07
N ASP A 33 -2.34 -2.72 -10.14
CA ASP A 33 -1.00 -2.99 -9.59
C ASP A 33 -0.57 -1.88 -8.64
N ALA A 34 -1.16 -1.87 -7.45
CA ALA A 34 -0.82 -0.90 -6.41
C ALA A 34 0.55 -1.18 -5.74
N ASN A 35 1.30 -2.19 -6.19
CA ASN A 35 2.68 -2.41 -5.71
C ASN A 35 3.68 -1.49 -6.42
N ARG A 36 3.40 -1.09 -7.67
CA ARG A 36 4.34 -0.35 -8.52
C ARG A 36 3.74 0.87 -9.21
N ASP A 37 2.45 0.85 -9.52
CA ASP A 37 1.81 1.89 -10.32
C ASP A 37 1.40 3.10 -9.48
N ILE A 38 2.39 3.90 -9.09
CA ILE A 38 2.20 5.11 -8.30
C ILE A 38 1.37 6.15 -9.06
N ASP A 39 1.47 6.18 -10.39
CA ASP A 39 0.73 7.13 -11.22
C ASP A 39 -0.76 6.77 -11.30
N ALA A 40 -1.11 5.48 -11.38
CA ALA A 40 -2.51 5.05 -11.25
C ALA A 40 -3.08 5.38 -9.86
N ILE A 41 -2.30 5.26 -8.78
CA ILE A 41 -2.72 5.68 -7.44
C ILE A 41 -2.99 7.20 -7.42
N ARG A 42 -2.07 8.01 -7.97
CA ARG A 42 -2.25 9.47 -8.07
C ARG A 42 -3.47 9.85 -8.90
N ALA A 43 -3.68 9.19 -10.03
CA ALA A 43 -4.83 9.40 -10.90
C ALA A 43 -6.14 9.05 -10.19
N ALA A 44 -6.19 7.91 -9.49
CA ALA A 44 -7.37 7.49 -8.74
C ALA A 44 -7.71 8.46 -7.60
N ILE A 45 -6.72 8.94 -6.85
CA ILE A 45 -6.91 9.97 -5.82
C ILE A 45 -7.42 11.29 -6.44
N THR A 46 -6.88 11.68 -7.60
CA THR A 46 -7.30 12.90 -8.29
C THR A 46 -8.76 12.80 -8.73
N LEU A 47 -9.15 11.68 -9.33
CA LEU A 47 -10.52 11.41 -9.73
C LEU A 47 -11.47 11.32 -8.52
N ALA A 48 -11.01 10.76 -7.40
CA ALA A 48 -11.77 10.72 -6.16
C ALA A 48 -12.02 12.11 -5.59
N LYS A 49 -11.05 13.03 -5.66
CA LYS A 49 -11.21 14.43 -5.22
C LYS A 49 -12.13 15.25 -6.13
N GLN A 50 -12.27 14.87 -7.40
CA GLN A 50 -13.17 15.52 -8.34
C GLN A 50 -14.64 15.13 -8.09
N GLU A 51 -14.87 14.00 -7.43
CA GLU A 51 -16.20 13.61 -6.97
C GLU A 51 -16.57 14.40 -5.72
N THR A 52 -17.67 15.16 -5.80
CA THR A 52 -18.13 16.06 -4.73
C THR A 52 -19.48 15.66 -4.15
N SER A 53 -20.16 14.67 -4.74
CA SER A 53 -21.52 14.28 -4.37
C SER A 53 -21.59 13.00 -3.53
N LYS A 54 -20.54 12.17 -3.53
CA LYS A 54 -20.51 10.86 -2.86
C LYS A 54 -19.12 10.51 -2.34
N PRO A 55 -19.01 9.62 -1.34
CA PRO A 55 -17.71 9.09 -0.91
C PRO A 55 -17.08 8.19 -1.99
N SER A 56 -15.76 8.03 -1.93
CA SER A 56 -14.99 7.22 -2.88
C SER A 56 -14.28 6.05 -2.21
N PHE A 57 -14.32 4.88 -2.85
CA PHE A 57 -13.63 3.65 -2.47
C PHE A 57 -12.63 3.30 -3.59
N ILE A 58 -11.33 3.39 -3.29
CA ILE A 58 -10.26 3.01 -4.22
C ILE A 58 -9.75 1.61 -3.85
N LYS A 59 -10.12 0.63 -4.65
CA LYS A 59 -9.70 -0.77 -4.50
C LYS A 59 -8.27 -0.93 -5.02
N CYS A 60 -7.31 -0.94 -4.11
CA CYS A 60 -5.89 -1.14 -4.42
C CYS A 60 -5.51 -2.62 -4.36
N ARG A 61 -5.12 -3.20 -5.49
CA ARG A 61 -4.63 -4.57 -5.56
C ARG A 61 -3.12 -4.61 -5.28
N THR A 62 -2.77 -5.14 -4.12
CA THR A 62 -1.39 -5.36 -3.66
C THR A 62 -1.08 -6.84 -3.45
N VAL A 63 0.21 -7.18 -3.36
CA VAL A 63 0.72 -8.45 -2.85
C VAL A 63 1.15 -8.25 -1.40
N ILE A 64 0.64 -9.07 -0.47
CA ILE A 64 1.07 -8.97 0.93
C ILE A 64 2.54 -9.39 1.04
N GLY A 65 3.36 -8.62 1.77
CA GLY A 65 4.79 -8.90 1.90
C GLY A 65 5.59 -8.77 0.60
N PHE A 66 5.10 -7.97 -0.36
CA PHE A 66 5.77 -7.76 -1.66
C PHE A 66 7.29 -7.60 -1.54
N GLY A 67 8.03 -8.43 -2.25
CA GLY A 67 9.49 -8.50 -2.22
C GLY A 67 10.04 -9.69 -1.43
N SER A 68 9.36 -10.12 -0.37
CA SER A 68 9.73 -11.23 0.51
C SER A 68 9.71 -12.57 -0.24
N SER A 69 10.55 -13.51 0.18
CA SER A 69 10.43 -14.93 -0.21
C SER A 69 9.10 -15.58 0.20
N LYS A 70 8.38 -14.97 1.15
CA LYS A 70 7.05 -15.38 1.65
C LYS A 70 5.92 -14.49 1.10
N GLU A 71 6.19 -13.64 0.11
CA GLU A 71 5.16 -12.76 -0.47
C GLU A 71 3.92 -13.55 -0.92
N GLY A 72 2.74 -12.96 -0.75
CA GLY A 72 1.48 -13.60 -1.13
C GLY A 72 1.01 -14.72 -0.19
N THR A 73 1.72 -15.02 0.90
CA THR A 73 1.33 -16.06 1.86
C THR A 73 0.80 -15.46 3.16
N HIS A 74 -0.05 -16.20 3.89
CA HIS A 74 -0.46 -15.80 5.25
C HIS A 74 0.71 -15.82 6.26
N GLY A 75 1.77 -16.57 5.97
CA GLY A 75 2.97 -16.62 6.83
C GLY A 75 3.71 -15.29 6.96
N VAL A 76 3.52 -14.37 6.01
CA VAL A 76 4.11 -13.01 6.06
C VAL A 76 3.25 -12.01 6.85
N HIS A 77 2.03 -12.39 7.25
CA HIS A 77 1.06 -11.48 7.85
C HIS A 77 1.43 -11.04 9.27
N GLY A 78 1.83 -12.00 10.12
CA GLY A 78 1.90 -11.78 11.57
C GLY A 78 3.19 -12.24 12.24
N ALA A 79 4.20 -12.66 11.47
CA ALA A 79 5.47 -13.14 11.99
C ALA A 79 6.66 -12.34 11.42
N PRO A 80 7.75 -12.17 12.19
CA PRO A 80 9.00 -11.63 11.64
C PRO A 80 9.46 -12.44 10.41
N LEU A 81 10.02 -11.75 9.42
CA LEU A 81 10.42 -12.37 8.15
C LEU A 81 11.53 -13.43 8.32
N GLY A 82 12.44 -13.19 9.26
CA GLY A 82 13.66 -13.98 9.47
C GLY A 82 14.88 -13.30 8.83
N ALA A 83 16.07 -13.62 9.34
CA ALA A 83 17.30 -12.94 8.94
C ALA A 83 17.63 -13.07 7.45
N GLU A 84 17.48 -14.27 6.89
CA GLU A 84 17.78 -14.55 5.47
C GLU A 84 16.85 -13.76 4.53
N ASP A 85 15.56 -13.69 4.85
CA ASP A 85 14.59 -12.97 4.02
C ASP A 85 14.78 -11.45 4.10
N ILE A 86 15.22 -10.93 5.25
CA ILE A 86 15.60 -9.51 5.39
C ILE A 86 16.83 -9.18 4.55
N VAL A 87 17.84 -10.05 4.54
CA VAL A 87 19.07 -9.88 3.74
C VAL A 87 18.72 -9.80 2.25
N GLN A 88 17.95 -10.77 1.73
CA GLN A 88 17.59 -10.76 0.30
C GLN A 88 16.71 -9.57 -0.07
N LEU A 89 15.80 -9.15 0.81
CA LEU A 89 14.95 -7.97 0.58
C LEU A 89 15.76 -6.69 0.44
N LYS A 90 16.75 -6.49 1.31
CA LYS A 90 17.63 -5.32 1.27
C LYS A 90 18.39 -5.29 -0.04
N GLU A 91 19.04 -6.39 -0.39
CA GLU A 91 19.81 -6.50 -1.64
C GLU A 91 18.93 -6.28 -2.88
N LYS A 92 17.74 -6.89 -2.90
CA LYS A 92 16.75 -6.76 -3.98
C LYS A 92 16.30 -5.31 -4.21
N PHE A 93 16.23 -4.51 -3.15
CA PHE A 93 15.82 -3.11 -3.23
C PHE A 93 16.98 -2.10 -3.14
N GLY A 94 18.23 -2.57 -3.26
CA GLY A 94 19.41 -1.72 -3.35
C GLY A 94 19.91 -1.15 -2.03
N PHE A 95 19.57 -1.79 -0.90
CA PHE A 95 20.10 -1.47 0.43
C PHE A 95 21.25 -2.39 0.81
N ASP A 96 22.16 -1.92 1.68
CA ASP A 96 23.18 -2.78 2.31
C ASP A 96 22.52 -3.79 3.25
N SER A 97 22.78 -5.08 3.06
CA SER A 97 22.18 -6.16 3.85
C SER A 97 22.53 -6.13 5.34
N LYS A 98 23.66 -5.51 5.71
CA LYS A 98 24.16 -5.44 7.09
C LYS A 98 23.51 -4.33 7.89
N ASP A 99 23.12 -3.25 7.24
CA ASP A 99 22.61 -2.07 7.94
C ASP A 99 21.15 -2.22 8.35
N SER A 100 20.77 -1.65 9.48
CA SER A 100 19.39 -1.66 9.97
C SER A 100 18.94 -0.23 10.22
N PHE A 101 17.64 0.04 10.02
CA PHE A 101 17.04 1.37 10.22
C PHE A 101 17.65 2.47 9.36
N VAL A 102 18.15 2.13 8.16
CA VAL A 102 18.67 3.09 7.19
C VAL A 102 17.53 3.93 6.62
N VAL A 103 17.66 5.24 6.72
CA VAL A 103 16.81 6.21 6.01
C VAL A 103 17.70 7.06 5.12
N PRO A 104 17.65 6.89 3.79
CA PRO A 104 18.41 7.72 2.86
C PRO A 104 18.10 9.21 3.04
N GLU A 105 19.12 10.06 2.93
CA GLU A 105 18.99 11.50 3.22
C GLU A 105 18.01 12.20 2.28
N ASP A 106 17.97 11.80 1.02
CA ASP A 106 17.03 12.30 0.02
C ASP A 106 15.57 11.95 0.38
N VAL A 107 15.32 10.73 0.84
CA VAL A 107 14.02 10.29 1.37
C VAL A 107 13.64 11.10 2.60
N LEU A 108 14.56 11.26 3.56
CA LEU A 108 14.33 12.03 4.77
C LEU A 108 13.98 13.49 4.46
N LYS A 109 14.75 14.11 3.57
CA LYS A 109 14.53 15.48 3.08
C LYS A 109 13.18 15.62 2.38
N ALA A 110 12.85 14.69 1.49
CA ALA A 110 11.59 14.71 0.75
C ALA A 110 10.38 14.70 1.70
N TYR A 111 10.39 13.84 2.73
CA TYR A 111 9.28 13.74 3.69
C TYR A 111 9.23 14.91 4.66
N ARG A 112 10.37 15.38 5.18
CA ARG A 112 10.43 16.58 6.03
C ARG A 112 9.92 17.83 5.32
N SER A 113 10.18 17.98 4.03
CA SER A 113 9.67 19.11 3.25
C SER A 113 8.13 19.18 3.24
N LYS A 114 7.44 18.04 3.29
CA LYS A 114 5.98 17.97 3.37
C LYS A 114 5.45 18.37 4.74
N ALA A 115 6.14 18.00 5.82
CA ALA A 115 5.79 18.44 7.16
C ALA A 115 5.90 19.96 7.30
N THR A 116 6.99 20.55 6.81
CA THR A 116 7.16 22.01 6.80
C THR A 116 6.06 22.70 6.01
N ALA A 117 5.75 22.23 4.80
CA ALA A 117 4.68 22.80 3.97
C ALA A 117 3.31 22.69 4.64
N GLY A 118 3.03 21.58 5.34
CA GLY A 118 1.80 21.39 6.10
C GLY A 118 1.66 22.38 7.26
N ALA A 119 2.73 22.57 8.05
CA ALA A 119 2.72 23.54 9.15
C ALA A 119 2.44 24.98 8.67
N THR A 120 3.04 25.38 7.55
CA THR A 120 2.78 26.71 6.95
C THR A 120 1.32 26.88 6.51
N LEU A 121 0.67 25.83 6.03
CA LEU A 121 -0.74 25.89 5.62
C LEU A 121 -1.72 25.88 6.80
N GLU A 122 -1.32 25.33 7.94
CA GLU A 122 -2.14 25.32 9.17
C GLU A 122 -2.16 26.69 9.86
N GLU A 123 -1.05 27.44 9.78
CA GLU A 123 -0.92 28.78 10.35
C GLU A 123 -1.58 29.89 9.51
N ALA A 124 -1.93 29.61 8.24
CA ALA A 124 -2.48 30.56 7.27
C ALA A 124 -4.01 30.58 7.26
#